data_AF-A0A6M0V9N7-F1
#
_entry.id   AF-A0A6M0V9N7-F1
#
_cell.length_a   1.000
_cell.length_b   1.000
_cell.length_c   1.000
_cell.angle_alpha   90.00
_cell.angle_beta   90.00
_cell.angle_gamma   90.00
#
_symmetry.space_group_name_H-M   'P 1'
#
loop_
_entity.id
_entity.type
_entity.pdbx_description
1 polymer ?
#
loop_
_entity_poly.entity_id
_entity_poly.type
_entity_poly.pdbx_seq_one_letter_code
_entity_poly.pdbx_strand_id
1 'polypeptide(L)'
;MKENVEQYLILNEDGTISFSENMPSEYVEKYDLNDLSKHINMLNKDVKSEKITINEDFSINEHKRVKRSSGQNYVKRFWWGCSEGMDYNKAKKTVKKLRKTARLGATTTALSAAADCFIPGVAVGAITNQYCDNFADEIEDVNNDNNKAGIIVDMNWAAVYSVYSQ
;
A
#
# COMPACT_ATOMS: atom_id res chain seq x y z
N MET A 1 12.56 7.27 1.19
CA MET A 1 11.57 7.57 2.26
C MET A 1 11.56 6.46 3.29
N LYS A 2 11.23 5.21 2.91
CA LYS A 2 11.19 4.04 3.81
C LYS A 2 12.42 3.96 4.72
N GLU A 3 13.62 3.82 4.14
CA GLU A 3 14.90 3.73 4.88
C GLU A 3 15.17 4.93 5.81
N ASN A 4 14.78 6.14 5.39
CA ASN A 4 15.02 7.35 6.19
C ASN A 4 14.10 7.45 7.40
N VAL A 5 12.86 6.95 7.30
CA VAL A 5 11.84 7.05 8.35
C VAL A 5 11.81 5.81 9.25
N GLU A 6 12.08 4.62 8.72
CA GLU A 6 12.01 3.35 9.44
C GLU A 6 12.94 3.31 10.67
N GLN A 7 14.14 3.88 10.56
CA GLN A 7 15.10 3.96 11.68
C GLN A 7 14.59 4.73 12.90
N TYR A 8 13.52 5.51 12.73
CA TYR A 8 12.88 6.27 13.79
C TYR A 8 11.56 5.64 14.24
N LEU A 9 11.19 4.46 13.73
CA LEU A 9 10.05 3.73 14.22
C LEU A 9 10.42 2.92 15.46
N ILE A 10 9.50 2.90 16.41
CA ILE A 10 9.63 2.13 17.64
C ILE A 10 8.43 1.19 17.70
N LEU A 11 8.70 -0.12 17.84
CA LEU A 11 7.70 -1.11 18.18
C LEU A 11 7.56 -1.13 19.72
N ASN A 12 6.41 -0.69 20.21
CA ASN A 12 6.12 -0.64 21.64
C ASN A 12 5.79 -2.04 22.18
N GLU A 13 5.92 -2.23 23.49
CA GLU A 13 5.62 -3.52 24.15
C GLU A 13 4.18 -4.00 23.94
N ASP A 14 3.23 -3.08 23.70
CA ASP A 14 1.83 -3.39 23.40
C ASP A 14 1.59 -3.76 21.92
N GLY A 15 2.65 -3.86 21.12
CA GLY A 15 2.61 -4.19 19.70
C GLY A 15 2.27 -3.02 18.76
N THR A 16 2.12 -1.79 19.28
CA THR A 16 1.87 -0.60 18.47
C THR A 16 3.16 0.04 17.94
N ILE A 17 3.06 0.88 16.91
CA ILE A 17 4.19 1.66 16.37
C ILE A 17 4.10 3.12 16.83
N SER A 18 5.23 3.72 17.20
CA SER A 18 5.39 5.16 17.42
C SER A 18 6.62 5.70 16.70
N PHE A 19 6.70 7.02 16.56
CA PHE A 19 7.92 7.69 16.11
C PHE A 19 8.82 8.02 17.30
N SER A 20 10.12 7.89 17.11
CA SER A 20 11.15 8.33 18.04
C SER A 20 11.12 9.85 18.19
N GLU A 21 11.31 10.33 19.43
CA GLU A 21 11.47 11.75 19.74
C GLU A 21 12.70 12.37 19.05
N ASN A 22 13.66 11.54 18.62
CA ASN A 22 14.87 11.97 17.91
C ASN A 22 14.66 12.19 16.39
N MET A 23 13.43 12.03 15.89
CA MET A 23 13.15 12.24 14.47
C MET A 23 13.35 13.72 14.08
N PRO A 24 14.17 14.02 13.05
CA PRO A 24 14.34 15.38 12.57
C PRO A 24 13.03 16.01 12.10
N SER A 25 12.72 17.23 12.56
CA SER A 25 11.50 17.94 12.18
C SER A 25 11.39 18.21 10.68
N GLU A 26 12.52 18.32 9.97
CA GLU A 26 12.58 18.45 8.51
C GLU A 26 11.92 17.29 7.76
N TYR A 27 11.76 16.13 8.39
CA TYR A 27 11.09 14.99 7.77
C TYR A 27 9.58 15.15 7.74
N VAL A 28 9.02 15.97 8.64
CA VAL A 28 7.56 16.19 8.75
C VAL A 28 6.99 16.73 7.46
N GLU A 29 7.59 17.78 6.91
CA GLU A 29 7.15 18.37 5.64
C GLU A 29 7.62 17.55 4.44
N LYS A 30 8.86 17.04 4.48
CA LYS A 30 9.46 16.34 3.35
C LYS A 30 8.75 15.02 3.00
N TYR A 31 8.24 14.32 3.99
CA TYR A 31 7.58 13.01 3.82
C TYR A 31 6.11 12.99 4.22
N ASP A 32 5.53 14.17 4.47
CA ASP A 32 4.14 14.32 4.90
C ASP A 32 3.80 13.41 6.10
N LEU A 33 4.58 13.58 7.17
CA LEU A 33 4.45 12.73 8.36
C LEU A 33 3.11 12.91 9.08
N ASN A 34 2.35 13.97 8.77
CA ASN A 34 1.02 14.17 9.35
C ASN A 34 0.05 13.09 8.88
N ASP A 35 0.04 12.79 7.58
CA ASP A 35 -0.84 11.75 7.05
C ASP A 35 -0.27 10.35 7.29
N LEU A 36 1.06 10.18 7.32
CA LEU A 36 1.67 8.95 7.83
C LEU A 36 1.29 8.71 9.30
N SER A 37 1.26 9.74 10.14
CA SER A 37 0.84 9.62 11.55
C SER A 37 -0.61 9.16 11.66
N LYS A 38 -1.50 9.64 10.78
CA LYS A 38 -2.89 9.15 10.71
C LYS A 38 -2.93 7.67 10.33
N HIS A 39 -2.10 7.25 9.38
CA HIS A 39 -1.99 5.85 8.98
C HIS A 39 -1.46 4.98 10.13
N ILE A 40 -0.39 5.38 10.81
CA ILE A 40 0.13 4.68 12.00
C ILE A 40 -0.92 4.60 13.11
N ASN A 41 -1.66 5.68 13.37
CA ASN A 41 -2.74 5.68 14.34
C ASN A 41 -3.87 4.69 13.97
N MET A 42 -4.15 4.51 12.67
CA MET A 42 -5.09 3.49 12.20
C MET A 42 -4.52 2.08 12.43
N LEU A 43 -3.25 1.84 12.12
CA LEU A 43 -2.58 0.56 12.40
C LEU A 43 -2.63 0.24 13.90
N ASN A 44 -2.32 1.21 14.76
CA ASN A 44 -2.35 1.04 16.21
C ASN A 44 -3.75 0.73 16.74
N LYS A 45 -4.80 1.30 16.15
CA LYS A 45 -6.20 0.93 16.46
C LYS A 45 -6.51 -0.50 16.05
N ASP A 46 -5.99 -0.95 14.91
CA ASP A 46 -6.17 -2.32 14.43
C ASP A 46 -5.37 -3.35 15.25
N VAL A 47 -4.20 -2.98 15.78
CA VAL A 47 -3.46 -3.77 16.79
C VAL A 47 -4.29 -3.89 18.07
N LYS A 48 -4.75 -2.77 18.63
CA LYS A 48 -5.55 -2.75 19.87
C LYS A 48 -6.90 -3.45 19.76
N SER A 49 -7.41 -3.63 18.55
CA SER A 49 -8.62 -4.40 18.26
C SER A 49 -8.34 -5.82 17.76
N GLU A 50 -7.09 -6.30 17.91
CA GLU A 50 -6.65 -7.67 17.59
C GLU A 50 -6.92 -8.07 16.13
N LYS A 51 -6.98 -7.11 15.20
CA LYS A 51 -7.17 -7.39 13.77
C LYS A 51 -5.86 -7.68 13.07
N ILE A 52 -4.78 -7.07 13.55
CA ILE A 52 -3.43 -7.22 13.02
C ILE A 52 -2.42 -7.41 14.15
N THR A 53 -1.26 -7.96 13.81
CA THR A 53 -0.04 -7.91 14.62
C THR A 53 1.09 -7.32 13.79
N ILE A 54 1.93 -6.51 14.41
CA ILE A 54 3.10 -5.89 13.79
C ILE A 54 4.33 -6.65 14.28
N ASN A 55 5.14 -7.14 13.34
CA ASN A 55 6.37 -7.87 13.63
C ASN A 55 7.54 -6.91 13.91
N GLU A 56 8.67 -7.44 14.38
CA GLU A 56 9.88 -6.66 14.66
C GLU A 56 10.46 -5.95 13.42
N ASP A 57 10.26 -6.52 12.23
CA ASP A 57 10.62 -5.91 10.94
C ASP A 57 9.55 -4.93 10.41
N PHE A 58 8.59 -4.55 11.24
CA PHE A 58 7.43 -3.71 10.93
C PHE A 58 6.54 -4.23 9.78
N SER A 59 6.68 -5.49 9.40
CA SER A 59 5.70 -6.16 8.54
C SER A 59 4.43 -6.48 9.33
N ILE A 60 3.30 -6.46 8.63
CA ILE A 60 1.98 -6.59 9.25
C ILE A 60 1.39 -7.97 8.93
N ASN A 61 1.05 -8.70 9.99
CA ASN A 61 0.26 -9.93 9.91
C ASN A 61 -1.21 -9.60 10.14
N GLU A 62 -2.07 -9.89 9.16
CA GLU A 62 -3.52 -9.78 9.33
C GLU A 62 -4.13 -11.09 9.83
N HIS A 63 -4.92 -11.03 10.90
CA HIS A 63 -5.54 -12.22 11.48
C HIS A 63 -6.73 -12.73 10.65
N LYS A 64 -7.38 -11.83 9.90
CA LYS A 64 -8.53 -12.16 9.04
C LYS A 64 -8.60 -11.19 7.86
N ARG A 65 -7.94 -11.46 6.72
CA ARG A 65 -8.44 -11.06 5.37
C ARG A 65 -7.54 -11.32 4.17
N VAL A 66 -6.22 -11.43 4.29
CA VAL A 66 -5.42 -11.61 3.08
C VAL A 66 -5.53 -13.05 2.60
N LYS A 67 -6.10 -13.26 1.41
CA LYS A 67 -5.85 -14.47 0.62
C LYS A 67 -4.34 -14.53 0.40
N ARG A 68 -3.61 -15.28 1.25
CA ARG A 68 -2.23 -15.68 0.99
C ARG A 68 -2.27 -16.56 -0.26
N SER A 69 -2.12 -15.93 -1.43
CA SER A 69 -1.93 -16.67 -2.65
C SER A 69 -0.50 -17.21 -2.62
N SER A 70 -0.33 -18.49 -2.94
CA SER A 70 0.99 -19.08 -3.15
C SER A 70 1.53 -18.64 -4.52
N GLY A 71 2.85 -18.48 -4.63
CA GLY A 71 3.53 -18.11 -5.87
C GLY A 71 3.71 -16.59 -6.08
N GLN A 72 3.66 -16.15 -7.33
CA GLN A 72 3.90 -14.76 -7.76
C GLN A 72 2.83 -13.74 -7.30
N ASN A 73 1.66 -14.23 -6.89
CA ASN A 73 0.57 -13.39 -6.41
C ASN A 73 0.66 -13.27 -4.89
N TYR A 74 0.81 -12.07 -4.34
CA TYR A 74 0.78 -11.84 -2.89
C TYR A 74 0.34 -10.42 -2.57
N VAL A 75 -0.08 -10.18 -1.33
CA VAL A 75 -0.18 -8.84 -0.76
C VAL A 75 0.49 -8.88 0.60
N LYS A 76 1.50 -8.03 0.79
CA LYS A 76 2.19 -7.81 2.06
C LYS A 76 1.91 -6.39 2.50
N ARG A 77 1.59 -6.21 3.78
CA ARG A 77 1.35 -4.90 4.37
C ARG A 77 2.48 -4.54 5.31
N PHE A 78 2.81 -3.26 5.34
CA PHE A 78 3.89 -2.68 6.11
C PHE A 78 3.42 -1.35 6.71
N TRP A 79 4.19 -0.81 7.64
CA TRP A 79 3.95 0.52 8.21
C TRP A 79 3.88 1.64 7.14
N TRP A 80 4.61 1.49 6.04
CA TRP A 80 4.66 2.49 4.96
C TRP A 80 3.55 2.32 3.92
N GLY A 81 2.81 1.21 3.96
CA GLY A 81 1.80 0.88 2.95
C GLY A 81 1.76 -0.62 2.66
N CYS A 82 1.96 -1.00 1.40
CA CYS A 82 1.84 -2.38 0.97
C CYS A 82 2.71 -2.69 -0.26
N SER A 83 2.97 -3.98 -0.46
CA SER A 83 3.58 -4.55 -1.66
C SER A 83 2.69 -5.68 -2.18
N GLU A 84 2.25 -5.58 -3.43
CA GLU A 84 1.41 -6.56 -4.11
C GLU A 84 2.16 -7.17 -5.29
N GLY A 85 2.48 -8.46 -5.19
CA GLY A 85 2.91 -9.24 -6.34
C GLY A 85 1.72 -9.69 -7.16
N MET A 86 1.83 -9.58 -8.48
CA MET A 86 0.84 -10.06 -9.44
C MET A 86 1.52 -10.83 -10.56
N ASP A 87 1.05 -12.05 -10.83
CA ASP A 87 1.36 -12.72 -12.09
C ASP A 87 0.78 -11.93 -13.28
N TYR A 88 1.23 -12.26 -14.48
CA TYR A 88 0.82 -11.59 -15.72
C TYR A 88 -0.71 -11.52 -15.91
N ASN A 89 -1.45 -12.56 -15.51
CA ASN A 89 -2.89 -12.62 -15.68
C ASN A 89 -3.64 -11.81 -14.61
N LYS A 90 -3.14 -11.80 -13.38
CA LYS A 90 -3.68 -10.97 -12.29
C LYS A 90 -3.48 -9.50 -12.62
N ALA A 91 -2.29 -9.10 -13.08
CA ALA A 91 -2.00 -7.74 -13.53
C ALA A 91 -3.00 -7.27 -14.59
N LYS A 92 -3.24 -8.06 -15.66
CA LYS A 92 -4.25 -7.74 -16.68
C LYS A 92 -5.68 -7.62 -16.14
N LYS A 93 -6.05 -8.40 -15.13
CA LYS A 93 -7.36 -8.28 -14.49
C LYS A 93 -7.44 -6.99 -13.67
N THR A 94 -6.38 -6.62 -12.96
CA THR A 94 -6.27 -5.38 -12.20
C THR A 94 -6.41 -4.16 -13.12
N VAL A 95 -5.72 -4.12 -14.26
CA VAL A 95 -5.89 -3.08 -15.31
C VAL A 95 -7.35 -2.92 -15.72
N LYS A 96 -8.04 -4.02 -16.02
CA LYS A 96 -9.46 -3.98 -16.42
C LYS A 96 -10.35 -3.43 -15.31
N LYS A 97 -10.08 -3.78 -14.05
CA LYS A 97 -10.84 -3.25 -12.90
C LYS A 97 -10.58 -1.75 -12.71
N LEU A 98 -9.32 -1.31 -12.79
CA LEU A 98 -8.95 0.10 -12.65
C LEU A 98 -9.60 0.96 -13.75
N ARG A 99 -9.51 0.55 -15.01
CA ARG A 99 -10.18 1.22 -16.14
C ARG A 99 -11.70 1.23 -16.00
N LYS A 100 -12.28 0.20 -15.39
CA LYS A 100 -13.73 0.19 -15.06
C LYS A 100 -14.04 1.19 -13.96
N THR A 101 -13.21 1.27 -12.91
CA THR A 101 -13.34 2.24 -11.83
C THR A 101 -13.25 3.67 -12.36
N ALA A 102 -12.30 3.97 -13.25
CA ALA A 102 -12.19 5.28 -13.88
C ALA A 102 -13.45 5.66 -14.68
N ARG A 103 -14.02 4.73 -15.45
CA ARG A 103 -15.25 4.98 -16.23
C ARG A 103 -16.49 5.19 -15.39
N LEU A 104 -16.61 4.48 -14.27
CA LEU A 104 -17.81 4.51 -13.41
C LEU A 104 -17.77 5.59 -12.33
N GLY A 105 -16.67 6.32 -12.21
CA GLY A 105 -16.43 7.30 -11.16
C GLY A 105 -15.52 6.70 -10.09
N ALA A 106 -14.27 7.17 -10.08
CA ALA A 106 -13.27 6.72 -9.16
C ALA A 106 -13.59 7.18 -7.74
N THR A 107 -13.56 6.22 -6.82
CA THR A 107 -13.72 6.43 -5.38
C THR A 107 -12.71 5.56 -4.65
N THR A 108 -12.39 5.90 -3.40
CA THR A 108 -11.50 5.08 -2.55
C THR A 108 -12.03 3.64 -2.42
N THR A 109 -13.34 3.48 -2.28
CA THR A 109 -14.01 2.16 -2.26
C THR A 109 -13.81 1.40 -3.57
N ALA A 110 -14.04 2.05 -4.72
CA ALA A 110 -13.89 1.40 -6.01
C ALA A 110 -12.42 1.04 -6.31
N LEU A 111 -11.46 1.84 -5.84
CA LEU A 111 -10.04 1.54 -5.94
C LEU A 111 -9.64 0.35 -5.05
N SER A 112 -10.12 0.28 -3.81
CA SER A 112 -9.90 -0.87 -2.92
C SER A 112 -10.43 -2.19 -3.48
N ALA A 113 -11.45 -2.14 -4.34
CA ALA A 113 -11.97 -3.32 -5.04
C ALA A 113 -11.17 -3.68 -6.31
N ALA A 114 -10.46 -2.69 -6.86
CA ALA A 114 -9.66 -2.82 -8.08
C ALA A 114 -8.23 -3.32 -7.78
N ALA A 115 -7.58 -2.76 -6.76
CA ALA A 115 -6.21 -3.06 -6.35
C ALA A 115 -6.18 -3.54 -4.89
N ASP A 116 -5.70 -4.76 -4.66
CA ASP A 116 -5.76 -5.39 -3.33
C ASP A 116 -4.78 -4.72 -2.35
N CYS A 117 -3.71 -4.11 -2.87
CA CYS A 117 -2.75 -3.30 -2.11
C CYS A 117 -3.38 -2.03 -1.51
N PHE A 118 -4.43 -1.46 -2.13
CA PHE A 118 -4.93 -0.16 -1.70
C PHE A 118 -5.51 -0.21 -0.26
N ILE A 119 -5.09 0.75 0.57
CA ILE A 119 -5.46 0.84 1.98
C ILE A 119 -6.66 1.78 2.12
N PRO A 120 -7.85 1.28 2.50
CA PRO A 120 -9.04 2.13 2.68
C PRO A 120 -8.86 3.10 3.85
N GLY A 121 -9.37 4.33 3.71
CA GLY A 121 -9.38 5.32 4.80
C GLY A 121 -8.16 6.22 4.87
N VAL A 122 -7.20 6.09 3.95
CA VAL A 122 -6.12 7.06 3.85
C VAL A 122 -6.59 8.34 3.15
N ALA A 123 -6.12 9.49 3.63
CA ALA A 123 -6.46 10.83 3.17
C ALA A 123 -5.92 11.07 1.76
N VAL A 124 -6.50 10.40 0.77
CA VAL A 124 -6.14 10.67 -0.62
C VAL A 124 -6.67 12.06 -0.95
N GLY A 125 -5.77 12.97 -1.29
CA GLY A 125 -6.09 14.10 -2.15
C GLY A 125 -6.66 13.56 -3.46
N ALA A 126 -7.98 13.35 -3.48
CA ALA A 126 -8.82 12.85 -4.56
C ALA A 126 -8.25 11.67 -5.39
N ILE A 127 -8.69 10.44 -5.09
CA ILE A 127 -8.66 9.38 -6.11
C ILE A 127 -9.55 9.84 -7.26
N THR A 128 -8.94 10.21 -8.39
CA THR A 128 -9.63 10.68 -9.59
C THR A 128 -9.71 9.56 -10.64
N ASN A 129 -10.56 9.75 -11.64
CA ASN A 129 -10.58 8.88 -12.82
C ASN A 129 -9.19 8.82 -13.47
N GLN A 130 -8.54 9.98 -13.59
CA GLN A 130 -7.19 10.09 -14.15
C GLN A 130 -6.16 9.30 -13.35
N TYR A 131 -6.22 9.34 -12.02
CA TYR A 131 -5.33 8.53 -11.18
C TYR A 131 -5.49 7.03 -11.48
N CYS A 132 -6.73 6.55 -11.57
CA CYS A 132 -7.00 5.14 -11.86
C CYS A 132 -6.55 4.73 -13.27
N ASP A 133 -6.72 5.60 -14.27
CA ASP A 133 -6.25 5.33 -15.63
C ASP A 133 -4.72 5.32 -15.70
N ASN A 134 -4.04 6.32 -15.13
CA ASN A 134 -2.57 6.36 -15.07
C ASN A 134 -2.00 5.11 -14.39
N PHE A 135 -2.62 4.68 -13.29
CA PHE A 135 -2.18 3.49 -12.56
C PHE A 135 -2.41 2.21 -13.38
N ALA A 136 -3.51 2.16 -14.14
CA ALA A 136 -3.78 1.04 -15.03
C ALA A 136 -2.77 0.98 -16.19
N ASP A 137 -2.39 2.13 -16.73
CA ASP A 137 -1.44 2.24 -17.84
C ASP A 137 -0.03 1.82 -17.38
N GLU A 138 0.45 2.28 -16.22
CA GLU A 138 1.77 1.88 -15.70
C GLU A 138 1.85 0.37 -15.38
N ILE A 139 0.77 -0.20 -14.83
CA ILE A 139 0.65 -1.66 -14.67
C ILE A 139 0.71 -2.37 -16.03
N GLU A 140 -0.01 -1.88 -17.03
CA GLU A 140 -0.07 -2.50 -18.36
C GLU A 140 1.28 -2.46 -19.06
N ASP A 141 1.97 -1.32 -19.02
CA ASP A 141 3.27 -1.12 -19.66
C ASP A 141 4.33 -2.06 -19.07
N VAL A 142 4.55 -2.02 -17.75
CA VAL A 142 5.56 -2.87 -17.09
C VAL A 142 5.24 -4.35 -17.29
N ASN A 143 3.97 -4.73 -17.20
CA ASN A 143 3.55 -6.12 -17.34
C ASN A 143 3.69 -6.65 -18.79
N ASN A 144 3.64 -5.78 -19.80
CA ASN A 144 3.86 -6.14 -21.19
C ASN A 144 5.35 -6.21 -21.54
N ASP A 145 6.18 -5.35 -20.93
CA ASP A 145 7.59 -5.19 -21.28
C ASP A 145 8.54 -6.16 -20.53
N ASN A 146 8.00 -7.08 -19.74
CA ASN A 146 8.79 -7.96 -18.87
C ASN A 146 8.70 -9.46 -19.17
N ASN A 147 8.45 -9.84 -20.42
CA ASN A 147 8.33 -11.25 -20.84
C ASN A 147 7.29 -12.06 -20.05
N LYS A 148 6.25 -11.40 -19.51
CA LYS A 148 5.20 -12.02 -18.68
C LYS A 148 5.71 -12.56 -17.35
N ALA A 149 6.80 -12.01 -16.81
CA ALA A 149 7.34 -12.38 -15.50
C ALA A 149 6.38 -12.04 -14.35
N GLY A 150 5.39 -11.17 -14.58
CA GLY A 150 4.55 -10.61 -13.54
C GLY A 150 5.17 -9.34 -12.96
N ILE A 151 4.43 -8.63 -12.12
CA ILE A 151 4.83 -7.32 -11.60
C ILE A 151 4.73 -7.27 -10.08
N ILE A 152 5.39 -6.28 -9.51
CA ILE A 152 5.22 -5.86 -8.13
C ILE A 152 4.71 -4.43 -8.15
N VAL A 153 3.69 -4.18 -7.34
CA VAL A 153 3.19 -2.85 -7.05
C VAL A 153 3.47 -2.56 -5.59
N ASP A 154 4.29 -1.54 -5.35
CA ASP A 154 4.41 -0.93 -4.04
C ASP A 154 3.50 0.28 -3.99
N MET A 155 2.65 0.38 -2.98
CA MET A 155 1.77 1.54 -2.78
C MET A 155 1.84 2.00 -1.34
N ASN A 156 2.12 3.28 -1.13
CA ASN A 156 2.17 3.85 0.20
C ASN A 156 0.78 4.26 0.70
N TRP A 157 0.71 4.64 1.97
CA TRP A 157 -0.52 5.15 2.58
C TRP A 157 -1.14 6.31 1.75
N ALA A 158 -0.33 7.22 1.21
CA ALA A 158 -0.80 8.35 0.40
C ALA A 158 -1.32 7.97 -1.01
N ALA A 159 -1.45 6.68 -1.32
CA ALA A 159 -1.74 6.16 -2.65
C ALA A 159 -0.69 6.55 -3.71
N VAL A 160 0.53 6.89 -3.30
CA VAL A 160 1.66 6.97 -4.23
C VAL A 160 2.13 5.55 -4.50
N TYR A 161 2.25 5.19 -5.77
CA TYR A 161 2.62 3.85 -6.19
C TYR A 161 3.90 3.83 -7.03
N SER A 162 4.47 2.64 -7.16
CA SER A 162 5.52 2.32 -8.11
C SER A 162 5.28 0.92 -8.64
N VAL A 163 5.42 0.75 -9.95
CA VAL A 163 5.27 -0.55 -10.61
C VAL A 163 6.59 -1.01 -11.22
N TYR A 164 6.96 -2.27 -10.99
CA TYR A 164 8.18 -2.84 -11.53
C TYR A 164 8.03 -4.33 -11.81
N SER A 165 8.92 -4.88 -12.64
CA SER A 165 8.94 -6.32 -12.92
C SER A 165 9.26 -7.14 -11.67
N GLN A 166 8.69 -8.34 -11.58
CA GLN A 166 9.20 -9.40 -10.71
C GLN A 166 10.56 -9.91 -11.20
#